data_AF-A0A651EQI7-F1
#
_entry.id   AF-A0A651EQI7-F1
#
_cell.length_a   1.000
_cell.length_b   1.000
_cell.length_c   1.000
_cell.angle_alpha   90.00
_cell.angle_beta   90.00
_cell.angle_gamma   90.00
#
_symmetry.space_group_name_H-M   'P 1'
#
loop_
_entity.id
_entity.type
_entity.pdbx_description
1 polymer ?
#
loop_
_entity_poly.entity_id
_entity_poly.type
_entity_poly.pdbx_seq_one_letter_code
_entity_poly.pdbx_strand_id
1 'polypeptide(L)'
;MGEARWRDAHLHLAAHGEELDSVSLRACGSVGECLEILARAAADAPEDAWITARHARVESWTERRWPTARELDEATGGRRAFVQSFDHHALAASTRAMERTGVLEYAGDGVIERDGSGRATGLLLEGAANA
;
A
#
# COMPACT_ATOMS: atom_id res chain seq x y z
N MET A 1 41.35 0.50 -16.30
CA MET A 1 40.12 1.30 -16.19
C MET A 1 39.77 1.37 -14.72
N GLY A 2 39.90 2.54 -14.09
CA GLY A 2 39.69 2.68 -12.64
C GLY A 2 38.20 2.55 -12.31
N GLU A 3 37.86 1.73 -11.33
CA GLU A 3 36.49 1.60 -10.84
C GLU A 3 36.06 2.91 -10.19
N ALA A 4 35.11 3.61 -10.81
CA ALA A 4 34.44 4.73 -10.17
C ALA A 4 33.60 4.20 -9.02
N ARG A 5 33.93 4.62 -7.79
CA ARG A 5 33.13 4.31 -6.59
C ARG A 5 32.14 5.44 -6.36
N TRP A 6 30.86 5.12 -6.46
CA TRP A 6 29.77 6.04 -6.16
C TRP A 6 29.69 6.27 -4.65
N ARG A 7 29.50 7.53 -4.25
CA ARG A 7 29.25 7.92 -2.87
C ARG A 7 27.93 8.66 -2.84
N ASP A 8 26.98 8.09 -2.14
CA ASP A 8 25.71 8.72 -1.85
C ASP A 8 25.81 9.42 -0.49
N ALA A 9 25.52 10.71 -0.45
CA ALA A 9 25.57 11.53 0.76
C ALA A 9 24.21 11.65 1.46
N HIS A 10 23.12 11.20 0.84
CA HIS A 10 21.77 11.25 1.38
C HIS A 10 20.90 10.15 0.77
N LEU A 11 20.70 9.08 1.53
CA LEU A 11 19.78 8.00 1.16
C LEU A 11 18.96 7.51 2.36
N HIS A 12 17.77 7.00 2.06
CA HIS A 12 16.92 6.30 3.03
C HIS A 12 17.09 4.79 2.83
N LEU A 13 18.20 4.22 3.34
CA LEU A 13 18.58 2.83 3.04
C LEU A 13 17.52 1.81 3.45
N ALA A 14 16.92 1.99 4.63
CA ALA A 14 15.88 1.10 5.13
C ALA A 14 14.62 1.15 4.24
N ALA A 15 14.13 2.35 3.93
CA ALA A 15 12.98 2.53 3.05
C ALA A 15 13.24 1.97 1.64
N HIS A 16 14.47 2.12 1.13
CA HIS A 16 14.84 1.52 -0.15
C HIS A 16 14.82 -0.01 -0.11
N GLY A 17 15.30 -0.63 0.98
CA GLY A 17 15.19 -2.07 1.19
C GLY A 17 13.74 -2.55 1.22
N GLU A 18 12.88 -1.86 1.97
CA GLU A 18 11.45 -2.15 2.01
C GLU A 18 10.76 -2.00 0.64
N GLU A 19 11.20 -1.05 -0.17
CA GLU A 19 10.69 -0.87 -1.53
C GLU A 19 11.08 -2.05 -2.43
N LEU A 20 12.33 -2.53 -2.33
CA LEU A 20 12.82 -3.69 -3.08
C LEU A 20 12.07 -4.98 -2.73
N ASP A 21 11.66 -5.14 -1.47
CA ASP A 21 10.87 -6.28 -1.00
C ASP A 21 9.37 -6.15 -1.33
N SER A 22 8.91 -4.97 -1.74
CA SER A 22 7.50 -4.72 -2.04
C SER A 22 7.11 -5.05 -3.47
N VAL A 23 5.84 -5.42 -3.66
CA VAL A 23 5.25 -5.59 -4.97
C VAL A 23 5.17 -4.24 -5.69
N SER A 24 5.71 -4.14 -6.90
CA SER A 24 5.66 -2.92 -7.71
C SER A 24 4.41 -2.87 -8.60
N LEU A 25 3.63 -1.79 -8.50
CA LEU A 25 2.42 -1.55 -9.31
C LEU A 25 2.65 -0.55 -10.46
N ARG A 26 3.91 -0.25 -10.83
CA ARG A 26 4.22 0.73 -11.90
C ARG A 26 3.56 0.41 -13.25
N ALA A 27 3.36 -0.87 -13.55
CA ALA A 27 2.73 -1.35 -14.79
C ALA A 27 1.23 -1.66 -14.63
N CYS A 28 0.68 -1.55 -13.41
CA CYS A 28 -0.71 -1.90 -13.12
C CYS A 28 -1.67 -0.85 -13.68
N GLY A 29 -2.73 -1.29 -14.37
CA GLY A 29 -3.70 -0.45 -15.07
C GLY A 29 -5.15 -0.57 -14.57
N SER A 30 -5.42 -1.36 -13.54
CA SER A 30 -6.77 -1.51 -12.96
C SER A 30 -6.75 -1.94 -11.50
N VAL A 31 -7.88 -1.78 -10.83
CA VAL A 31 -8.08 -2.35 -9.49
C VAL A 31 -8.02 -3.87 -9.54
N GLY A 32 -8.66 -4.49 -10.55
CA GLY A 32 -8.64 -5.94 -10.71
C GLY A 32 -7.23 -6.52 -10.82
N GLU A 33 -6.40 -5.93 -11.68
CA GLU A 33 -5.00 -6.34 -11.83
C GLU A 33 -4.20 -6.17 -10.53
N CYS A 34 -4.42 -5.06 -9.80
CA CYS A 34 -3.79 -4.85 -8.49
C CYS A 34 -4.15 -5.98 -7.52
N LEU A 35 -5.44 -6.32 -7.40
CA LEU A 35 -5.91 -7.39 -6.53
C LEU A 35 -5.37 -8.76 -6.93
N GLU A 36 -5.29 -9.06 -8.22
CA GLU A 36 -4.68 -10.30 -8.71
C GLU A 36 -3.19 -10.41 -8.38
N ILE A 37 -2.44 -9.31 -8.53
CA ILE A 37 -1.03 -9.27 -8.16
C ILE A 37 -0.87 -9.53 -6.65
N LEU A 38 -1.70 -8.89 -5.82
CA LEU A 38 -1.68 -9.09 -4.37
C LEU A 38 -2.07 -10.51 -3.98
N ALA A 39 -3.04 -11.12 -4.65
CA ALA A 39 -3.45 -12.49 -4.41
C ALA A 39 -2.32 -13.49 -4.70
N ARG A 40 -1.58 -13.29 -5.80
CA ARG A 40 -0.39 -14.10 -6.11
C ARG A 40 0.68 -13.93 -5.03
N ALA A 41 0.98 -12.68 -4.64
CA ALA A 41 1.94 -12.41 -3.57
C ALA A 41 1.52 -13.06 -2.23
N ALA A 42 0.23 -13.05 -1.90
CA ALA A 42 -0.30 -13.67 -0.69
C ALA A 42 -0.23 -15.20 -0.70
N ALA A 43 -0.32 -15.82 -1.89
CA ALA A 43 -0.24 -17.28 -2.03
C ALA A 43 1.17 -17.82 -1.76
N ASP A 44 2.20 -17.04 -2.12
CA ASP A 44 3.61 -17.42 -1.94
C ASP A 44 4.18 -17.00 -0.57
N ALA A 45 3.45 -16.20 0.19
CA ALA A 45 3.90 -15.63 1.45
C ALA A 45 3.50 -16.47 2.68
N PRO A 46 4.30 -16.44 3.77
CA PRO A 46 3.91 -16.97 5.06
C PRO A 46 2.55 -16.44 5.55
N GLU A 47 1.86 -17.20 6.40
CA GLU A 47 0.52 -16.87 6.88
C GLU A 47 0.45 -15.52 7.61
N ASP A 48 1.51 -15.16 8.34
CA ASP A 48 1.60 -13.92 9.09
C ASP A 48 2.29 -12.78 8.32
N ALA A 49 2.69 -12.99 7.06
CA ALA A 49 3.39 -11.97 6.29
C ALA A 49 2.50 -10.75 5.99
N TRP A 50 3.16 -9.60 5.82
CA TRP A 50 2.53 -8.43 5.23
C TRP A 50 2.59 -8.54 3.71
N ILE A 51 1.47 -8.23 3.05
CA ILE A 51 1.40 -8.13 1.59
C ILE A 51 1.41 -6.66 1.21
N THR A 52 2.58 -6.17 0.82
CA THR A 52 2.80 -4.74 0.57
C THR A 52 2.98 -4.48 -0.92
N ALA A 53 2.24 -3.53 -1.46
CA ALA A 53 2.44 -3.04 -2.82
C ALA A 53 2.64 -1.52 -2.85
N ARG A 54 3.48 -1.05 -3.76
CA ARG A 54 3.84 0.36 -3.91
C ARG A 54 3.72 0.81 -5.36
N HIS A 55 3.84 2.12 -5.58
CA HIS A 55 3.81 2.75 -6.89
C HIS A 55 2.44 2.79 -7.59
N ALA A 56 1.35 2.66 -6.84
CA ALA A 56 0.02 2.81 -7.41
C ALA A 56 -0.17 4.23 -7.96
N ARG A 57 -0.72 4.32 -9.18
CA ARG A 57 -1.14 5.57 -9.82
C ARG A 57 -2.59 5.39 -10.28
N VAL A 58 -3.52 5.44 -9.33
CA VAL A 58 -4.93 5.11 -9.55
C VAL A 58 -5.58 5.99 -10.62
N GLU A 59 -5.09 7.21 -10.85
CA GLU A 59 -5.57 8.13 -11.89
C GLU A 59 -5.37 7.57 -13.30
N SER A 60 -4.39 6.69 -13.46
CA SER A 60 -4.10 5.97 -14.70
C SER A 60 -4.84 4.64 -14.81
N TRP A 61 -5.52 4.20 -13.75
CA TRP A 61 -6.27 2.95 -13.75
C TRP A 61 -7.64 3.13 -14.39
N THR A 62 -8.19 2.03 -14.89
CA THR A 62 -9.50 2.01 -15.57
C THR A 62 -10.62 2.56 -14.69
N GLU A 63 -10.68 2.16 -13.42
CA GLU A 63 -11.73 2.54 -12.48
C GLU A 63 -11.48 3.89 -11.80
N ARG A 64 -10.25 4.43 -11.88
CA ARG A 64 -9.82 5.67 -11.19
C ARG A 64 -10.16 5.71 -9.70
N ARG A 65 -9.99 4.58 -9.02
CA ARG A 65 -10.24 4.45 -7.58
C ARG A 65 -9.21 3.54 -6.93
N TRP A 66 -9.10 3.69 -5.61
CA TRP A 66 -8.37 2.77 -4.77
C TRP A 66 -9.15 1.46 -4.56
N PRO A 67 -8.45 0.34 -4.29
CA PRO A 67 -9.09 -0.85 -3.74
C PRO A 67 -9.62 -0.54 -2.34
N THR A 68 -10.78 -1.11 -2.00
CA THR A 68 -11.36 -1.02 -0.66
C THR A 68 -10.70 -2.01 0.30
N ALA A 69 -10.80 -1.77 1.61
CA ALA A 69 -10.33 -2.70 2.63
C ALA A 69 -10.88 -4.11 2.41
N ARG A 70 -12.17 -4.25 2.07
CA ARG A 70 -12.81 -5.54 1.77
C ARG A 70 -12.20 -6.24 0.57
N GLU A 71 -11.94 -5.52 -0.53
CA GLU A 71 -11.30 -6.09 -1.72
C GLU A 71 -9.87 -6.58 -1.39
N LEU A 72 -9.13 -5.83 -0.56
CA LEU A 72 -7.81 -6.24 -0.08
C LEU A 72 -7.87 -7.47 0.84
N ASP A 73 -8.85 -7.52 1.75
CA ASP A 73 -9.06 -8.68 2.63
C ASP A 73 -9.36 -9.94 1.79
N GLU A 74 -10.25 -9.83 0.80
CA GLU A 74 -10.60 -10.93 -0.11
C GLU A 74 -9.40 -11.39 -0.93
N ALA A 75 -8.66 -10.46 -1.54
CA ALA A 75 -7.50 -10.78 -2.38
C ALA A 75 -6.36 -11.44 -1.58
N THR A 76 -6.15 -11.04 -0.33
CA THR A 76 -5.00 -11.49 0.47
C THR A 76 -5.34 -12.61 1.47
N GLY A 77 -6.59 -13.08 1.47
CA GLY A 77 -7.07 -14.10 2.41
C GLY A 77 -7.08 -13.61 3.87
N GLY A 78 -7.40 -12.33 4.09
CA GLY A 78 -7.46 -11.70 5.41
C GLY A 78 -6.11 -11.37 6.04
N ARG A 79 -5.03 -11.36 5.25
CA ARG A 79 -3.70 -10.94 5.70
C ARG A 79 -3.62 -9.42 5.86
N ARG A 80 -2.57 -8.97 6.55
CA ARG A 80 -2.23 -7.55 6.63
C ARG A 80 -1.71 -7.12 5.27
N ALA A 81 -2.37 -6.17 4.64
CA ALA A 81 -2.00 -5.71 3.32
C ALA A 81 -2.17 -4.21 3.17
N PHE A 82 -1.32 -3.61 2.33
CA PHE A 82 -1.54 -2.25 1.89
C PHE A 82 -1.05 -2.02 0.45
N VAL A 83 -1.64 -1.00 -0.17
CA VAL A 83 -1.25 -0.46 -1.47
C VAL A 83 -0.93 1.01 -1.30
N GLN A 84 0.30 1.42 -1.58
CA GLN A 84 0.76 2.81 -1.45
C GLN A 84 0.89 3.49 -2.82
N SER A 85 0.55 4.78 -2.88
CA SER A 85 0.72 5.63 -4.06
C SER A 85 2.19 5.78 -4.47
N PHE A 86 2.39 6.17 -5.72
CA PHE A 86 3.72 6.46 -6.27
C PHE A 86 4.41 7.68 -5.65
N ASP A 87 3.65 8.56 -5.01
CA ASP A 87 4.14 9.76 -4.32
C ASP A 87 4.12 9.61 -2.79
N HIS A 88 3.69 8.46 -2.27
CA HIS A 88 3.62 8.14 -0.84
C HIS A 88 2.62 8.98 -0.02
N HIS A 89 1.69 9.70 -0.66
CA HIS A 89 0.66 10.50 0.02
C HIS A 89 -0.67 9.78 0.20
N ALA A 90 -0.86 8.62 -0.41
CA ALA A 90 -2.08 7.83 -0.26
C ALA A 90 -1.76 6.35 -0.02
N LEU A 91 -2.57 5.71 0.81
CA LEU A 91 -2.44 4.31 1.16
C LEU A 91 -3.82 3.67 1.32
N ALA A 92 -4.07 2.56 0.62
CA ALA A 92 -5.23 1.71 0.85
C ALA A 92 -4.81 0.52 1.72
N ALA A 93 -5.42 0.37 2.90
CA ALA A 93 -5.12 -0.66 3.88
C ALA A 93 -6.24 -1.69 4.01
N SER A 94 -5.87 -2.96 4.20
CA SER A 94 -6.79 -4.03 4.57
C SER A 94 -7.35 -3.83 6.00
N THR A 95 -8.45 -4.51 6.35
CA THR A 95 -9.06 -4.38 7.68
C THR A 95 -8.06 -4.77 8.76
N ARG A 96 -7.38 -5.91 8.58
CA ARG A 96 -6.35 -6.38 9.53
C ARG A 96 -5.14 -5.47 9.62
N ALA A 97 -4.78 -4.77 8.54
CA ALA A 97 -3.71 -3.78 8.60
C ALA A 97 -4.13 -2.60 9.48
N MET A 98 -5.32 -2.04 9.27
CA MET A 98 -5.83 -0.93 10.08
C MET A 98 -5.99 -1.29 11.56
N GLU A 99 -6.51 -2.49 11.86
CA GLU A 99 -6.61 -3.00 13.24
C GLU A 99 -5.23 -3.13 13.90
N ARG A 100 -4.24 -3.63 13.15
CA ARG A 100 -2.89 -3.87 13.68
C ARG A 100 -2.13 -2.58 13.95
N THR A 101 -2.32 -1.55 13.12
CA THR A 101 -1.64 -0.26 13.29
C THR A 101 -2.38 0.66 14.25
N GLY A 102 -3.69 0.46 14.47
CA GLY A 102 -4.51 1.37 15.27
C GLY A 102 -4.82 2.68 14.55
N VAL A 103 -4.62 2.75 13.23
CA VAL A 103 -4.75 3.99 12.44
C VAL A 103 -6.12 4.64 12.54
N LEU A 104 -7.17 3.88 12.89
CA LEU A 104 -8.52 4.43 13.06
C LEU A 104 -8.63 5.42 14.24
N GLU A 105 -7.70 5.39 15.18
CA GLU A 105 -7.61 6.36 16.28
C GLU A 105 -6.70 7.56 15.96
N TYR A 106 -6.09 7.57 14.77
CA TYR A 106 -5.21 8.66 14.37
C TYR A 106 -5.99 9.99 14.30
N ALA A 107 -5.48 10.99 15.03
CA ALA A 107 -6.09 12.31 15.17
C ALA A 107 -5.17 13.45 14.69
N GLY A 108 -4.17 13.13 13.87
CA GLY A 108 -3.26 14.11 13.26
C GLY A 108 -3.81 14.71 11.96
N ASP A 109 -2.91 15.14 11.08
CA ASP A 109 -3.24 15.73 9.79
C ASP A 109 -3.57 14.67 8.72
N GLY A 110 -4.36 15.04 7.71
CA GLY A 110 -4.79 14.13 6.65
C GLY A 110 -6.18 13.53 6.87
N VAL A 111 -6.48 12.46 6.15
CA VAL A 111 -7.86 11.94 6.02
C VAL A 111 -7.90 10.42 6.09
N ILE A 112 -8.77 9.90 6.95
CA ILE A 112 -9.24 8.51 6.88
C ILE A 112 -10.57 8.55 6.13
N GLU A 113 -10.59 8.05 4.90
CA GLU A 113 -11.81 8.04 4.09
C GLU A 113 -12.87 7.14 4.74
N ARG A 114 -14.10 7.64 4.81
CA ARG A 114 -15.25 6.93 5.36
C ARG A 114 -16.40 6.92 4.35
N ASP A 115 -17.12 5.81 4.30
CA ASP A 115 -18.31 5.67 3.46
C ASP A 115 -19.50 6.47 4.02
N GLY A 116 -20.64 6.45 3.32
CA GLY A 116 -21.86 7.15 3.75
C GLY A 116 -22.46 6.65 5.07
N SER A 117 -21.96 5.54 5.63
CA SER A 117 -22.33 5.02 6.96
C SER A 117 -21.31 5.37 8.05
N GLY A 118 -20.22 6.07 7.71
CA GLY A 118 -19.14 6.44 8.62
C GLY A 118 -18.09 5.35 8.83
N ARG A 119 -18.16 4.23 8.12
CA ARG A 119 -17.15 3.16 8.22
C ARG A 119 -15.93 3.51 7.38
N ALA A 120 -14.73 3.25 7.90
CA ALA A 120 -13.50 3.48 7.16
C ALA A 120 -13.45 2.56 5.92
N THR A 121 -13.11 3.12 4.77
CA THR A 121 -13.06 2.38 3.50
C THR A 121 -11.74 1.66 3.29
N GLY A 122 -10.72 2.04 4.08
CA GLY A 122 -9.34 1.58 3.93
C GLY A 122 -8.42 2.65 3.31
N LEU A 123 -8.97 3.69 2.67
CA LEU A 123 -8.16 4.75 2.08
C LEU A 123 -7.72 5.78 3.13
N LEU A 124 -6.42 6.02 3.19
CA LEU A 124 -5.74 6.97 4.05
C LEU A 124 -5.00 7.98 3.16
N LEU A 125 -5.09 9.27 3.50
CA LEU A 125 -4.47 10.37 2.75
C LEU A 125 -3.61 11.24 3.66
N GLU A 126 -2.52 11.75 3.12
CA GLU A 126 -1.58 12.69 3.75
C GLU A 126 -0.99 12.15 5.06
N GLY A 127 -1.08 12.88 6.17
CA GLY A 127 -0.54 12.45 7.46
C GLY A 127 -1.13 11.10 7.92
N ALA A 128 -2.41 10.82 7.64
CA ALA A 128 -3.04 9.53 7.93
C ALA A 128 -2.43 8.36 7.14
N ALA A 129 -1.87 8.60 5.94
CA ALA A 129 -1.17 7.57 5.16
C ALA A 129 0.21 7.21 5.72
N ASN A 130 0.75 8.05 6.62
CA ASN A 130 2.05 7.89 7.28
C ASN A 130 1.94 7.58 8.79
N ALA A 131 0.72 7.30 9.26
CA ALA A 131 0.37 7.09 10.66
C ALA A 131 0.74 5.70 11.21
#